data_AF-A0A961WB81-F1
#
_entry.id   AF-A0A961WB81-F1
#
_cell.length_a   1.000
_cell.length_b   1.000
_cell.length_c   1.000
_cell.angle_alpha   90.00
_cell.angle_beta   90.00
_cell.angle_gamma   90.00
#
_symmetry.space_group_name_H-M   'P 1'
#
loop_
_entity.id
_entity.type
_entity.pdbx_description
1 polymer ?
#
loop_
_entity_poly.entity_id
_entity_poly.type
_entity_poly.pdbx_seq_one_letter_code
_entity_poly.pdbx_strand_id
1 'polypeptide(L)'
;MSPPQRRIRELVAVTAAVMVTASLTACGGGSDAPVADAEPADKYVGIWTSGCQTTGSSYQYQFEMSKGGATAVNMKVTRVGYANPTCTGTPAGSQSTNYAFTIDGTGTASNKAVDKITLSAAFGGSFKQLFAVEGNLMYVSDGAPSQSYDTDGYPTKLNLNLPFTR
;
A
#
# COMPACT_ATOMS: atom_id res chain seq x y z
N MET A 1 -50.85 20.13 -61.96
CA MET A 1 -52.07 20.18 -61.14
C MET A 1 -51.66 20.53 -59.72
N SER A 2 -52.10 21.70 -59.25
CA SER A 2 -51.86 22.36 -57.95
C SER A 2 -52.59 21.66 -56.77
N PRO A 3 -52.52 22.13 -55.49
CA PRO A 3 -51.70 23.20 -54.89
C PRO A 3 -51.03 22.86 -53.53
N PRO A 4 -50.28 23.83 -52.95
CA PRO A 4 -49.67 23.79 -51.61
C PRO A 4 -50.53 24.45 -50.51
N GLN A 5 -50.26 24.16 -49.23
CA GLN A 5 -50.78 24.88 -48.05
C GLN A 5 -49.66 24.91 -46.98
N ARG A 6 -48.90 26.00 -46.83
CA ARG A 6 -49.08 27.16 -45.94
C ARG A 6 -49.14 26.86 -44.42
N ARG A 7 -48.02 27.23 -43.78
CA ARG A 7 -47.82 28.00 -42.53
C ARG A 7 -48.81 27.77 -41.37
N ILE A 8 -48.25 27.55 -40.17
CA ILE A 8 -48.51 28.39 -38.99
C ILE A 8 -47.23 28.42 -38.13
N ARG A 9 -46.80 29.64 -37.80
CA ARG A 9 -45.83 29.98 -36.76
C ARG A 9 -46.55 29.84 -35.42
N GLU A 10 -45.92 29.32 -34.37
CA GLU A 10 -46.03 29.89 -33.02
C GLU A 10 -44.75 29.61 -32.22
N LEU A 11 -44.15 30.69 -31.72
CA LEU A 11 -43.18 30.66 -30.62
C LEU A 11 -43.94 30.37 -29.32
N VAL A 12 -43.42 29.48 -28.49
CA VAL A 12 -43.62 29.58 -27.04
C VAL A 12 -42.25 29.41 -26.37
N ALA A 13 -41.74 30.52 -25.86
CA ALA A 13 -40.62 30.54 -24.92
C ALA A 13 -41.13 30.07 -23.55
N VAL A 14 -40.48 29.07 -22.95
CA VAL A 14 -40.64 28.75 -21.54
C VAL A 14 -39.31 28.98 -20.85
N THR A 15 -39.26 30.11 -20.17
CA THR A 15 -38.22 30.56 -19.24
C THR A 15 -38.23 29.65 -18.02
N ALA A 16 -37.15 28.91 -17.77
CA ALA A 16 -36.95 28.20 -16.51
C ALA A 16 -35.90 28.96 -15.67
N ALA A 17 -36.38 29.58 -14.59
CA ALA A 17 -35.59 30.30 -13.61
C ALA A 17 -34.76 29.30 -12.77
N VAL A 18 -33.43 29.42 -12.80
CA VAL A 18 -32.54 28.72 -11.87
C VAL A 18 -32.46 29.56 -10.59
N MET A 19 -33.03 29.07 -9.50
CA MET A 19 -32.80 29.64 -8.17
C MET A 19 -31.40 29.23 -7.69
N VAL A 20 -30.47 30.19 -7.69
CA VAL A 20 -29.18 30.06 -6.99
C VAL A 20 -29.38 30.53 -5.56
N THR A 21 -29.55 29.59 -4.64
CA THR A 21 -29.34 29.82 -3.22
C THR A 21 -28.05 29.12 -2.81
N ALA A 22 -26.93 29.85 -2.83
CA ALA A 22 -25.72 29.46 -2.13
C ALA A 22 -25.39 30.56 -1.11
N SER A 23 -25.81 30.30 0.12
CA SER A 23 -25.50 31.10 1.30
C SER A 23 -24.00 31.04 1.60
N LEU A 24 -23.46 32.18 2.01
CA LEU A 24 -22.05 32.44 2.29
C LEU A 24 -21.44 31.52 3.36
N THR A 25 -20.20 31.08 3.16
CA THR A 25 -19.17 31.01 4.22
C THR A 25 -17.76 31.03 3.64
N ALA A 26 -16.83 31.60 4.41
CA ALA A 26 -15.37 31.52 4.32
C ALA A 26 -14.63 32.54 3.44
N CYS A 27 -14.45 33.72 4.05
CA CYS A 27 -13.20 34.47 4.10
C CYS A 27 -11.99 33.54 4.36
N GLY A 28 -10.87 33.74 3.65
CA GLY A 28 -9.61 33.07 3.98
C GLY A 28 -8.63 32.98 2.82
N GLY A 29 -7.96 34.09 2.51
CA GLY A 29 -6.75 34.05 1.71
C GLY A 29 -5.67 33.26 2.44
N GLY A 30 -5.36 32.08 1.93
CA GLY A 30 -4.23 31.26 2.33
C GLY A 30 -3.84 30.46 1.13
N SER A 31 -2.66 30.74 0.58
CA SER A 31 -2.04 29.90 -0.43
C SER A 31 -1.78 28.55 0.23
N ASP A 32 -2.73 27.64 0.15
CA ASP A 32 -2.47 26.22 0.36
C ASP A 32 -1.54 25.82 -0.78
N ALA A 33 -0.23 25.86 -0.49
CA ALA A 33 0.69 24.99 -1.19
C ALA A 33 0.04 23.61 -1.18
N PRO A 34 -0.12 22.93 -2.33
CA PRO A 34 -0.70 21.60 -2.33
C PRO A 34 0.08 20.78 -1.31
N VAL A 35 -0.64 20.22 -0.33
CA VAL A 35 -0.09 19.22 0.57
C VAL A 35 0.51 18.18 -0.36
N ALA A 36 1.84 18.03 -0.33
CA ALA A 36 2.51 17.09 -1.23
C ALA A 36 1.81 15.74 -1.06
N ASP A 37 1.26 15.21 -2.15
CA ASP A 37 0.59 13.92 -2.14
C ASP A 37 1.56 12.90 -1.51
N ALA A 38 1.08 12.14 -0.52
CA ALA A 38 1.91 11.15 0.14
C ALA A 38 2.39 10.14 -0.92
N GLU A 39 3.71 10.01 -1.07
CA GLU A 39 4.27 9.11 -2.07
C GLU A 39 3.98 7.66 -1.66
N PRO A 40 3.77 6.74 -2.61
CA PRO A 40 3.44 5.35 -2.30
C PRO A 40 4.39 4.68 -1.31
N ALA A 41 5.69 4.99 -1.38
CA ALA A 41 6.72 4.46 -0.48
C ALA A 41 6.64 4.99 0.96
N ASP A 42 6.02 6.15 1.20
CA ASP A 42 6.07 6.83 2.50
C ASP A 42 5.44 5.99 3.63
N LYS A 43 4.40 5.23 3.31
CA LYS A 43 3.72 4.37 4.29
C LYS A 43 4.60 3.26 4.86
N TYR A 44 5.70 2.91 4.21
CA TYR A 44 6.62 1.84 4.64
C TYR A 44 7.78 2.33 5.50
N VAL A 45 8.10 3.63 5.47
CA VAL A 45 9.30 4.16 6.14
C VAL A 45 9.21 4.00 7.66
N GLY A 46 10.26 3.47 8.27
CA GLY A 46 10.35 3.24 9.71
C GLY A 46 10.88 1.86 10.06
N ILE A 47 10.66 1.46 11.30
CA ILE A 47 11.04 0.16 11.83
C ILE A 47 9.80 -0.67 12.05
N TRP A 48 9.76 -1.85 11.45
CA TRP A 48 8.67 -2.80 11.57
C TRP A 48 9.16 -4.06 12.24
N THR A 49 8.47 -4.53 13.28
CA THR A 49 8.89 -5.70 14.04
C THR A 49 7.80 -6.76 14.00
N SER A 50 8.15 -8.01 13.67
CA SER A 50 7.21 -9.12 13.70
C SER A 50 6.89 -9.55 15.13
N GLY A 51 5.76 -10.24 15.31
CA GLY A 51 5.56 -11.08 16.48
C GLY A 51 6.66 -12.15 16.62
N CYS A 52 6.81 -12.71 17.82
CA CYS A 52 7.73 -13.82 18.07
C CYS A 52 7.29 -15.07 17.29
N GLN A 53 8.25 -15.73 16.65
CA GLN A 53 8.08 -16.98 15.91
C GLN A 53 8.77 -18.10 16.67
N THR A 54 8.15 -19.27 16.83
CA THR A 54 8.67 -20.38 17.65
C THR A 54 8.78 -21.72 16.92
N THR A 55 8.56 -21.75 15.60
CA THR A 55 8.66 -22.99 14.81
C THR A 55 10.12 -23.43 14.69
N GLY A 56 10.52 -24.38 15.55
CA GLY A 56 11.88 -24.96 15.62
C GLY A 56 12.90 -24.13 16.42
N SER A 57 12.88 -22.81 16.28
CA SER A 57 13.69 -21.88 17.09
C SER A 57 12.94 -20.57 17.28
N SER A 58 13.24 -19.83 18.35
CA SER A 58 12.58 -18.57 18.64
C SER A 58 13.25 -17.40 17.94
N TYR A 59 12.50 -16.61 17.17
CA TYR A 59 13.06 -15.45 16.48
C TYR A 59 12.02 -14.36 16.19
N GLN A 60 12.52 -13.15 15.92
CA GLN A 60 11.75 -12.03 15.37
C GLN A 60 12.44 -11.49 14.12
N TYR A 61 11.65 -10.91 13.23
CA TYR A 61 12.15 -10.10 12.13
C TYR A 61 11.95 -8.62 12.44
N GLN A 62 12.97 -7.84 12.13
CA GLN A 62 12.92 -6.38 12.15
C GLN A 62 13.24 -5.89 10.75
N PHE A 63 12.34 -5.10 10.16
CA PHE A 63 12.57 -4.42 8.89
C PHE A 63 12.82 -2.95 9.17
N GLU A 64 14.04 -2.48 8.90
CA GLU A 64 14.39 -1.07 8.88
C GLU A 64 14.24 -0.57 7.43
N MET A 65 13.26 0.28 7.18
CA MET A 65 12.90 0.76 5.85
C MET A 65 13.13 2.27 5.73
N SER A 66 13.82 2.69 4.68
CA SER A 66 14.07 4.11 4.37
C SER A 66 13.67 4.44 2.93
N LYS A 67 13.22 5.68 2.72
CA LYS A 67 12.77 6.15 1.41
C LYS A 67 13.94 6.16 0.42
N GLY A 68 13.77 5.47 -0.71
CA GLY A 68 14.70 5.50 -1.86
C GLY A 68 14.15 6.30 -3.04
N GLY A 69 12.83 6.54 -3.08
CA GLY A 69 12.13 7.30 -4.11
C GLY A 69 10.61 7.27 -3.88
N ALA A 70 9.84 7.70 -4.88
CA ALA A 70 8.36 7.67 -4.83
C ALA A 70 7.80 6.25 -4.63
N THR A 71 8.37 5.28 -5.35
CA THR A 71 7.98 3.85 -5.31
C THR A 71 9.11 2.94 -4.82
N ALA A 72 10.25 3.51 -4.41
CA ALA A 72 11.45 2.76 -4.03
C ALA A 72 11.74 2.90 -2.53
N VAL A 73 12.10 1.78 -1.88
CA VAL A 73 12.47 1.72 -0.47
C VAL A 73 13.76 0.90 -0.33
N ASN A 74 14.68 1.38 0.50
CA ASN A 74 15.81 0.58 0.95
C ASN A 74 15.39 -0.16 2.23
N MET A 75 15.62 -1.46 2.30
CA MET A 75 15.18 -2.28 3.42
C MET A 75 16.35 -3.09 3.98
N LYS A 76 16.60 -2.98 5.27
CA LYS A 76 17.46 -3.90 6.02
C LYS A 76 16.57 -4.83 6.84
N VAL A 77 16.66 -6.11 6.55
CA VAL A 77 15.96 -7.17 7.28
C VAL A 77 16.93 -7.76 8.28
N THR A 78 16.58 -7.72 9.56
CA THR A 78 17.33 -8.36 10.65
C THR A 78 16.51 -9.49 11.23
N ARG A 79 17.05 -10.70 11.24
CA ARG A 79 16.51 -11.83 12.01
C ARG A 79 17.21 -11.88 13.36
N VAL A 80 16.46 -11.73 14.44
CA VAL A 80 16.97 -11.78 15.81
C VAL A 80 16.53 -13.10 16.44
N GLY A 81 17.49 -13.93 16.85
CA GLY A 81 17.24 -15.22 17.50
C GLY A 81 17.27 -15.10 19.02
N TYR A 82 16.44 -15.90 19.69
CA TYR A 82 16.32 -15.93 21.15
C TYR A 82 16.36 -17.37 21.66
N ALA A 83 16.86 -17.55 22.89
CA ALA A 83 16.88 -18.85 23.56
C ALA A 83 15.53 -19.23 24.20
N ASN A 84 14.59 -18.28 24.30
CA ASN A 84 13.27 -18.47 24.91
C ASN A 84 12.13 -18.29 23.89
N PRO A 85 10.97 -18.92 24.08
CA PRO A 85 9.83 -18.87 23.16
C PRO A 85 9.08 -17.53 23.14
N THR A 86 9.42 -16.59 24.02
CA THR A 86 8.77 -15.27 24.10
C THR A 86 9.52 -14.19 23.32
N CYS A 87 10.71 -14.49 22.79
CA CYS A 87 11.60 -13.54 22.11
C CYS A 87 11.91 -12.31 22.98
N THR A 88 12.14 -12.53 24.28
CA THR A 88 12.45 -11.46 25.25
C THR A 88 13.87 -11.58 25.78
N GLY A 89 14.39 -10.50 26.37
CA GLY A 89 15.73 -10.46 26.95
C GLY A 89 16.85 -10.37 25.91
N THR A 90 18.04 -10.83 26.28
CA THR A 90 19.24 -10.74 25.43
C THR A 90 19.12 -11.67 24.21
N PRO A 91 19.31 -11.16 22.98
CA PRO A 91 19.38 -12.00 21.79
C PRO A 91 20.49 -13.05 21.87
N ALA A 92 20.20 -14.26 21.42
CA ALA A 92 21.19 -15.32 21.25
C ALA A 92 22.08 -15.09 20.00
N GLY A 93 21.59 -14.31 19.05
CA GLY A 93 22.33 -13.91 17.85
C GLY A 93 21.43 -13.14 16.89
N SER A 94 22.03 -12.52 15.89
CA SER A 94 21.30 -11.85 14.82
C SER A 94 22.01 -11.99 13.49
N GLN A 95 21.23 -11.88 12.41
CA GLN A 95 21.73 -11.84 11.04
C GLN A 95 20.96 -10.77 10.29
N SER A 96 21.65 -9.98 9.48
CA SER A 96 21.04 -8.91 8.70
C SER A 96 21.32 -9.08 7.21
N THR A 97 20.37 -8.64 6.39
CA THR A 97 20.47 -8.64 4.93
C THR A 97 19.80 -7.39 4.37
N ASN A 98 20.43 -6.79 3.38
CA ASN A 98 19.89 -5.62 2.69
C ASN A 98 19.15 -6.02 1.41
N TYR A 99 18.02 -5.37 1.19
CA TYR A 99 17.16 -5.50 0.02
C TYR A 99 16.82 -4.12 -0.54
N ALA A 100 16.60 -4.06 -1.84
CA ALA A 100 15.89 -2.96 -2.48
C ALA A 100 14.44 -3.40 -2.74
N PHE A 101 13.51 -2.53 -2.41
CA PHE A 101 12.07 -2.71 -2.56
C PHE A 101 11.57 -1.75 -3.64
N THR A 102 10.75 -2.23 -4.55
CA THR A 102 10.06 -1.39 -5.55
C THR A 102 8.58 -1.75 -5.60
N ILE A 103 7.72 -0.73 -5.56
CA ILE A 103 6.28 -0.87 -5.73
C ILE A 103 5.99 -0.90 -7.23
N ASP A 104 5.60 -2.06 -7.71
CA ASP A 104 5.33 -2.31 -9.13
C ASP A 104 3.87 -2.01 -9.49
N GLY A 105 2.99 -1.95 -8.49
CA GLY A 105 1.57 -1.63 -8.66
C GLY A 105 0.76 -1.97 -7.41
N THR A 106 -0.55 -1.97 -7.56
CA THR A 106 -1.50 -2.29 -6.48
C THR A 106 -2.44 -3.43 -6.87
N GLY A 107 -3.12 -4.00 -5.89
CA GLY A 107 -4.09 -5.08 -6.12
C GLY A 107 -4.92 -5.39 -4.88
N THR A 108 -5.48 -6.60 -4.85
CA THR A 108 -6.24 -7.09 -3.69
C THR A 108 -5.84 -8.52 -3.37
N ALA A 109 -5.60 -8.81 -2.09
CA ALA A 109 -5.36 -10.15 -1.59
C ALA A 109 -5.88 -10.29 -0.16
N SER A 110 -6.43 -11.44 0.19
CA SER A 110 -7.04 -11.69 1.51
C SER A 110 -8.03 -10.58 1.94
N ASN A 111 -8.81 -10.04 0.98
CA ASN A 111 -9.74 -8.91 1.15
C ASN A 111 -9.11 -7.58 1.61
N LYS A 112 -7.80 -7.40 1.38
CA LYS A 112 -7.06 -6.16 1.68
C LYS A 112 -6.50 -5.56 0.40
N ALA A 113 -6.43 -4.23 0.35
CA ALA A 113 -5.64 -3.54 -0.65
C ALA A 113 -4.15 -3.84 -0.40
N VAL A 114 -3.44 -4.24 -1.45
CA VAL A 114 -2.02 -4.60 -1.39
C VAL A 114 -1.23 -3.83 -2.41
N ASP A 115 0.05 -3.63 -2.11
CA ASP A 115 1.06 -3.27 -3.08
C ASP A 115 1.74 -4.54 -3.58
N LYS A 116 1.89 -4.63 -4.90
CA LYS A 116 2.70 -5.62 -5.60
C LYS A 116 4.14 -5.12 -5.58
N ILE A 117 5.04 -5.91 -4.99
CA ILE A 117 6.41 -5.48 -4.71
C ILE A 117 7.42 -6.48 -5.26
N THR A 118 8.49 -5.94 -5.87
CA THR A 118 9.70 -6.70 -6.17
C THR A 118 10.77 -6.35 -5.15
N LEU A 119 11.26 -7.38 -4.47
CA LEU A 119 12.42 -7.32 -3.57
C LEU A 119 13.65 -7.83 -4.30
N SER A 120 14.71 -7.04 -4.33
CA SER A 120 16.00 -7.41 -4.90
C SER A 120 17.04 -7.54 -3.78
N ALA A 121 17.66 -8.72 -3.67
CA ALA A 121 18.67 -8.98 -2.65
C ALA A 121 20.03 -8.43 -3.07
N ALA A 122 20.80 -7.90 -2.13
CA ALA A 122 22.14 -7.36 -2.43
C ALA A 122 23.14 -8.42 -2.97
N PHE A 123 22.92 -9.69 -2.63
CA PHE A 123 23.75 -10.82 -3.11
C PHE A 123 23.26 -11.40 -4.46
N GLY A 124 22.30 -10.75 -5.11
CA GLY A 124 21.69 -11.21 -6.35
C GLY A 124 20.39 -11.99 -6.13
N GLY A 125 19.52 -11.94 -7.11
CA GLY A 125 18.18 -12.51 -7.08
C GLY A 125 17.11 -11.47 -6.75
N SER A 126 15.92 -11.69 -7.30
CA SER A 126 14.73 -10.92 -7.00
C SER A 126 13.53 -11.84 -6.79
N PHE A 127 12.61 -11.41 -5.94
CA PHE A 127 11.38 -12.14 -5.67
C PHE A 127 10.23 -11.18 -5.44
N LYS A 128 9.04 -11.66 -5.80
CA LYS A 128 7.80 -10.91 -5.73
C LYS A 128 7.09 -11.17 -4.41
N GLN A 129 6.52 -10.13 -3.83
CA GLN A 129 5.79 -10.15 -2.57
C GLN A 129 4.57 -9.23 -2.65
N LEU A 130 3.62 -9.45 -1.74
CA LEU A 130 2.52 -8.54 -1.46
C LEU A 130 2.71 -7.93 -0.09
N PHE A 131 2.57 -6.61 0.02
CA PHE A 131 2.52 -5.92 1.32
C PHE A 131 1.21 -5.15 1.44
N ALA A 132 0.61 -5.15 2.63
CA ALA A 132 -0.49 -4.26 2.98
C ALA A 132 -0.12 -3.52 4.27
N VAL A 133 -0.43 -2.23 4.33
CA VAL A 133 -0.30 -1.41 5.54
C VAL A 133 -1.67 -0.92 5.96
N GLU A 134 -2.05 -1.20 7.21
CA GLU A 134 -3.29 -0.73 7.83
C GLU A 134 -2.98 -0.17 9.21
N GLY A 135 -2.92 1.16 9.31
CA GLY A 135 -2.45 1.84 10.52
C GLY A 135 -1.02 1.43 10.88
N ASN A 136 -0.84 0.86 12.08
CA ASN A 136 0.46 0.42 12.58
C ASN A 136 0.76 -1.05 12.29
N LEU A 137 -0.05 -1.71 11.48
CA LEU A 137 0.14 -3.10 11.08
C LEU A 137 0.59 -3.18 9.62
N MET A 138 1.63 -3.97 9.38
CA MET A 138 2.04 -4.36 8.04
C MET A 138 1.91 -5.87 7.90
N TYR A 139 1.18 -6.28 6.87
CA TYR A 139 1.02 -7.67 6.48
C TYR A 139 1.88 -7.94 5.25
N VAL A 140 2.56 -9.07 5.23
CA VAL A 140 3.38 -9.51 4.10
C VAL A 140 2.84 -10.84 3.60
N SER A 141 2.98 -11.13 2.31
CA SER A 141 2.68 -12.45 1.75
C SER A 141 3.39 -13.57 2.50
N ASP A 142 2.75 -14.75 2.54
CA ASP A 142 3.34 -15.93 3.14
C ASP A 142 4.63 -16.32 2.37
N GLY A 143 5.72 -16.64 3.06
CA GLY A 143 6.94 -17.14 2.41
C GLY A 143 6.90 -18.66 2.16
N ALA A 144 5.78 -19.32 2.46
CA ALA A 144 5.68 -20.77 2.44
C ALA A 144 5.79 -21.38 1.03
N PRO A 145 6.43 -22.56 0.89
CA PRO A 145 6.54 -23.27 -0.39
C PRO A 145 5.19 -23.66 -1.02
N SER A 146 4.12 -23.72 -0.23
CA SER A 146 2.76 -24.05 -0.66
C SER A 146 1.96 -22.86 -1.18
N GLN A 147 2.57 -21.68 -1.28
CA GLN A 147 1.91 -20.47 -1.75
C GLN A 147 1.51 -20.56 -3.23
N SER A 148 0.35 -20.01 -3.55
CA SER A 148 -0.11 -19.82 -4.93
C SER A 148 0.29 -18.44 -5.45
N TYR A 149 0.57 -18.35 -6.75
CA TYR A 149 0.99 -17.14 -7.44
C TYR A 149 -0.02 -16.74 -8.53
N ASP A 150 -0.14 -15.45 -8.80
CA ASP A 150 -0.91 -14.92 -9.93
C ASP A 150 -0.14 -15.06 -11.25
N THR A 151 -0.74 -14.63 -12.36
CA THR A 151 -0.14 -14.69 -13.70
C THR A 151 1.13 -13.85 -13.84
N ASP A 152 1.30 -12.84 -12.99
CA ASP A 152 2.48 -11.98 -12.98
C ASP A 152 3.55 -12.53 -12.02
N GLY A 153 3.28 -13.63 -11.30
CA GLY A 153 4.19 -14.25 -10.35
C GLY A 153 4.16 -13.63 -8.95
N TYR A 154 3.17 -12.82 -8.60
CA TYR A 154 2.99 -12.35 -7.22
C TYR A 154 2.22 -13.38 -6.40
N PRO A 155 2.54 -13.53 -5.10
CA PRO A 155 1.70 -14.24 -4.15
C PRO A 155 0.22 -13.84 -4.25
N THR A 156 -0.72 -14.76 -4.02
CA THR A 156 -2.16 -14.42 -4.01
C THR A 156 -2.76 -14.23 -2.62
N LYS A 157 -1.96 -14.39 -1.55
CA LYS A 157 -2.42 -14.31 -0.15
C LYS A 157 -1.42 -13.61 0.75
N LEU A 158 -1.95 -12.82 1.69
CA LEU A 158 -1.21 -12.26 2.83
C LEU A 158 -1.16 -13.25 4.00
N ASN A 159 -0.08 -13.22 4.79
CA ASN A 159 -0.06 -13.82 6.12
C ASN A 159 -0.68 -12.84 7.13
N LEU A 160 -1.94 -13.10 7.52
CA LEU A 160 -2.68 -12.25 8.45
C LEU A 160 -2.40 -12.56 9.93
N ASN A 161 -1.74 -13.69 10.21
CA ASN A 161 -1.51 -14.18 11.58
C ASN A 161 -0.23 -13.62 12.19
N LEU A 162 0.67 -13.10 11.37
CA LEU A 162 1.94 -12.53 11.80
C LEU A 162 2.16 -11.13 11.21
N PRO A 163 1.37 -10.14 11.64
CA PRO A 163 1.65 -8.77 11.24
C PRO A 163 2.97 -8.30 11.84
N PHE A 164 3.59 -7.36 11.15
CA PHE A 164 4.61 -6.50 11.70
C PHE A 164 3.97 -5.27 12.31
N THR A 165 4.52 -4.80 13.43
CA THR A 165 4.10 -3.59 14.13
C THR A 165 5.16 -2.50 14.04
N ARG A 166 4.73 -1.26 13.88
CA ARG A 166 5.57 -0.06 13.95
C ARG A 166 5.59 0.54 15.35
#